data_AF-A0A7Y3M916-F1
#
_entry.id   AF-A0A7Y3M916-F1
#
_cell.length_a   1.000
_cell.length_b   1.000
_cell.length_c   1.000
_cell.angle_alpha   90.00
_cell.angle_beta   90.00
_cell.angle_gamma   90.00
#
_symmetry.space_group_name_H-M   'P 1'
#
loop_
_entity.id
_entity.type
_entity.pdbx_description
1 polymer ?
#
loop_
_entity_poly.entity_id
_entity_poly.type
_entity_poly.pdbx_seq_one_letter_code
_entity_poly.pdbx_strand_id
1 'polypeptide(L)' 'PELAKRFSDPRVEVRLIVDHPNYRHEQALEGATRTSLAADLA' A
#
# COMPACT_ATOMS: atom_id res chain seq x y z
N PRO A 1 -2.76 15.06 4.61
CA PRO A 1 -1.59 14.52 5.35
C PRO A 1 -0.49 14.10 4.37
N GLU A 2 0.79 14.27 4.71
CA GLU A 2 1.93 14.01 3.81
C GLU A 2 2.03 12.54 3.35
N LEU A 3 1.61 11.61 4.22
CA LEU A 3 1.61 10.17 3.94
C LEU A 3 0.64 9.78 2.81
N ALA A 4 -0.58 10.35 2.80
CA ALA A 4 -1.57 10.09 1.76
C ALA A 4 -1.06 10.55 0.38
N LYS A 5 -0.39 11.70 0.32
CA LYS A 5 0.24 12.20 -0.91
C LYS A 5 1.32 11.25 -1.44
N ARG A 6 2.12 10.66 -0.53
CA ARG A 6 3.14 9.68 -0.89
C ARG A 6 2.54 8.33 -1.33
N PHE A 7 1.47 7.88 -0.68
CA PHE A 7 0.79 6.63 -1.03
C PHE A 7 0.20 6.68 -2.45
N SER A 8 -0.37 7.83 -2.81
CA SER A 8 -0.95 8.07 -4.13
C SER A 8 0.08 8.31 -5.24
N ASP A 9 1.37 8.48 -4.92
CA ASP A 9 2.43 8.67 -5.92
C ASP A 9 2.76 7.31 -6.59
N PRO A 10 2.49 7.12 -7.89
CA PRO A 10 2.72 5.85 -8.57
C PRO A 10 4.19 5.44 -8.65
N ARG A 11 5.14 6.34 -8.39
CA ARG A 11 6.58 6.05 -8.37
C ARG A 11 7.04 5.45 -7.03
N VAL A 12 6.23 5.58 -6.00
CA VAL A 12 6.51 5.00 -4.68
C VAL A 12 6.02 3.57 -4.69
N GLU A 13 6.91 2.60 -4.43
CA GLU A 13 6.51 1.21 -4.24
C GLU A 13 5.71 1.05 -2.94
N VAL A 14 4.62 0.28 -2.98
CA VAL A 14 3.79 -0.01 -1.82
C VAL A 14 3.66 -1.52 -1.65
N ARG A 15 3.90 -2.00 -0.44
CA ARG A 15 3.81 -3.42 -0.08
C ARG A 15 2.89 -3.62 1.12
N LEU A 16 2.06 -4.65 1.05
CA LEU A 16 1.38 -5.23 2.21
C LEU A 16 2.37 -6.18 2.89
N ILE A 17 2.64 -5.94 4.18
CA ILE A 17 3.50 -6.79 4.99
C ILE A 17 2.68 -7.29 6.17
N VAL A 18 2.57 -8.61 6.29
CA VAL A 18 2.07 -9.29 7.48
C VAL A 18 3.28 -9.88 8.19
N ASP A 19 3.61 -9.31 9.35
CA ASP A 19 4.70 -9.78 10.18
C ASP A 19 4.12 -10.37 11.48
N HIS A 20 3.98 -11.70 11.51
CA HIS A 20 3.44 -12.44 12.63
C HIS A 20 4.35 -13.64 12.97
N PRO A 21 4.53 -14.02 14.25
CA PRO A 21 5.49 -15.05 14.65
C PRO A 21 5.37 -16.40 13.91
N ASN A 22 4.15 -16.76 13.52
CA ASN A 22 3.86 -18.02 12.82
C ASN A 22 3.44 -17.84 11.35
N TYR A 23 3.43 -16.59 10.85
CA TYR A 23 3.00 -16.30 9.48
C TYR A 23 3.64 -14.99 9.00
N ARG A 24 4.49 -15.09 7.98
CA ARG A 24 5.07 -13.94 7.31
C ARG A 24 4.60 -13.88 5.86
N HIS A 25 4.11 -12.72 5.44
CA HIS A 25 3.67 -12.51 4.07
C HIS A 25 4.04 -11.10 3.59
N GLU A 26 4.55 -11.01 2.37
CA GLU A 26 4.86 -9.74 1.71
C GLU A 26 4.28 -9.78 0.31
N GLN A 27 3.49 -8.76 -0.05
CA GLN A 27 2.84 -8.66 -1.35
C GLN A 27 2.90 -7.22 -1.87
N ALA A 28 3.30 -7.04 -3.13
CA ALA A 28 3.21 -5.74 -3.80
C ALA A 28 1.75 -5.34 -4.03
N LEU A 29 1.39 -4.12 -3.69
CA LEU A 29 0.08 -3.55 -3.98
C LEU A 29 0.14 -2.78 -5.31
N GLU A 30 -0.44 -3.38 -6.34
CA GLU A 30 -0.41 -2.88 -7.71
C GLU A 30 -1.83 -2.62 -8.25
N GLY A 31 -1.91 -1.84 -9.33
CA GLY A 31 -3.11 -1.67 -10.13
C GLY A 31 -4.35 -1.22 -9.34
N ALA A 32 -5.46 -1.92 -9.55
CA ALA A 32 -6.78 -1.55 -9.04
C ALA A 32 -6.86 -1.49 -7.51
N THR A 33 -6.21 -2.41 -6.80
CA THR A 33 -6.21 -2.45 -5.33
C THR A 33 -5.57 -1.19 -4.74
N ARG A 34 -4.45 -0.76 -5.33
CA ARG A 34 -3.77 0.48 -4.90
C ARG A 34 -4.64 1.71 -5.15
N THR A 35 -5.27 1.80 -6.33
CA THR A 35 -6.15 2.91 -6.67
C THR A 35 -7.33 3.01 -5.71
N SER A 36 -7.94 1.87 -5.35
CA SER A 36 -9.04 1.83 -4.38
C SER A 36 -8.61 2.39 -3.02
N LEU A 37 -7.47 1.94 -2.49
CA LEU A 37 -6.96 2.39 -1.19
C LEU A 37 -6.54 3.86 -1.19
N ALA A 38 -6.02 4.35 -2.33
CA ALA A 38 -5.63 5.74 -2.47
C ALA A 38 -6.84 6.68 -2.47
N ALA A 39 -8.00 6.23 -2.99
CA ALA A 39 -9.24 7.00 -2.98
C ALA A 39 -9.82 7.18 -1.57
N ASP A 40 -9.67 6.18 -0.69
CA ASP A 40 -10.13 6.26 0.71
C ASP A 40 -9.33 7.28 1.55
N LEU A 41 -8.14 7.68 1.09
CA LEU A 41 -7.25 8.61 1.79
C LEU A 41 -7.37 10.07 1.31
N ALA A 42 -8.20 10.33 0.28
CA ALA A 42 -8.42 11.65 -0.31
C ALA A 42 -9.42 12.48 0.51
#